data_AF-A0AAV5ZA68-F1
#
_entry.id   AF-A0AAV5ZA68-F1
#
_cell.length_a   1.000
_cell.length_b   1.000
_cell.length_c   1.000
_cell.angle_alpha   90.00
_cell.angle_beta   90.00
_cell.angle_gamma   90.00
#
_symmetry.space_group_name_H-M   'P 1'
#
loop_
_entity.id
_entity.type
_entity.pdbx_description
1 polymer ?
#
loop_
_entity_poly.entity_id
_entity_poly.type
_entity_poly.pdbx_seq_one_letter_code
_entity_poly.pdbx_strand_id
1 'polypeptide(L)' 'MSDVVIPVDRQKIRGRLLRPAEATGPAPGIVFVHGWGGSQRQDIGKARRLQRLGFACLTFNLRGHARTWRQRQSVTRS' A
#
# COMPACT_ATOMS: atom_id res chain seq x y z
N MET A 1 8.13 -6.49 -7.87
CA MET A 1 7.62 -5.53 -6.87
C MET A 1 8.09 -4.15 -7.28
N SER A 2 7.17 -3.22 -7.47
CA SER A 2 7.45 -1.86 -7.93
C SER A 2 6.92 -0.82 -6.94
N ASP A 3 7.61 0.30 -6.83
CA ASP A 3 7.11 1.47 -6.12
C ASP A 3 6.07 2.18 -7.00
N VAL A 4 4.96 2.60 -6.40
CA VAL A 4 3.87 3.30 -7.08
C VAL A 4 3.50 4.58 -6.34
N VAL A 5 3.02 5.57 -7.10
CA VAL A 5 2.47 6.82 -6.57
C VAL A 5 0.98 6.84 -6.86
N ILE A 6 0.18 6.97 -5.81
CA ILE A 6 -1.28 6.97 -5.86
C ILE A 6 -1.73 8.44 -5.70
N PRO A 7 -2.31 9.06 -6.75
CA PRO A 7 -2.90 10.39 -6.62
C PRO A 7 -4.18 10.30 -5.77
N VAL A 8 -4.32 11.19 -4.79
CA VAL A 8 -5.51 11.30 -3.93
C VAL A 8 -5.79 12.78 -3.73
N ASP A 9 -6.83 13.28 -4.40
CA ASP A 9 -7.12 14.71 -4.53
C ASP A 9 -5.87 15.49 -5.00
N ARG A 10 -5.50 16.55 -4.27
CA ARG A 10 -4.30 17.36 -4.50
C ARG A 10 -3.04 16.77 -3.86
N GLN A 11 -3.06 15.50 -3.44
CA GLN A 11 -1.97 14.85 -2.73
C GLN A 11 -1.50 13.57 -3.41
N LYS A 12 -0.34 13.07 -2.96
CA LYS A 12 0.29 11.85 -3.46
C LYS A 12 0.61 10.92 -2.31
N ILE A 13 0.13 9.69 -2.38
CA ILE A 13 0.44 8.61 -1.46
C ILE A 13 1.43 7.65 -2.11
N ARG A 14 2.40 7.15 -1.35
CA ARG A 14 3.34 6.13 -1.83
C ARG A 14 2.87 4.74 -1.44
N GLY A 15 2.90 3.84 -2.40
CA GLY A 15 2.62 2.43 -2.21
C GLY A 15 3.62 1.54 -2.93
N ARG A 16 3.39 0.25 -2.79
CA ARG A 16 4.18 -0.81 -3.39
C ARG A 16 3.25 -1.85 -4.00
N LEU A 17 3.44 -2.08 -5.29
CA LEU A 17 2.65 -3.03 -6.07
C LEU A 17 3.45 -4.31 -6.28
N LEU A 18 2.86 -5.44 -5.92
CA LEU A 18 3.39 -6.77 -6.16
C LEU A 18 2.44 -7.45 -7.13
N ARG A 19 2.91 -7.77 -8.33
CA ARG A 19 2.18 -8.57 -9.31
C ARG A 19 2.77 -9.99 -9.35
N PRO A 20 1.97 -11.04 -9.56
CA PRO A 20 2.48 -12.37 -9.89
C PRO A 20 3.36 -12.28 -11.15
N ALA A 21 4.48 -13.02 -11.19
CA ALA A 21 5.44 -12.89 -12.28
C ALA A 21 4.89 -13.46 -13.60
N GLU A 22 4.03 -14.46 -13.48
CA GLU A 22 3.45 -15.26 -14.55
C GLU A 22 2.12 -14.66 -15.07
N ALA A 23 1.60 -13.62 -14.40
CA ALA A 23 0.32 -13.01 -14.77
C ALA A 23 0.46 -12.15 -16.04
N THR A 24 -0.05 -12.66 -17.17
CA THR A 24 -0.12 -11.96 -18.47
C THR A 24 -1.34 -11.05 -18.61
N GLY A 25 -2.29 -11.13 -17.68
CA GLY A 25 -3.54 -10.35 -17.68
C GLY A 25 -3.93 -9.82 -16.30
N PRO A 26 -5.21 -9.46 -16.11
CA PRO A 26 -5.76 -9.14 -14.79
C PRO A 26 -5.58 -10.29 -13.80
N ALA A 27 -5.28 -9.95 -12.55
CA ALA A 27 -5.17 -10.88 -11.44
C ALA A 27 -6.08 -10.41 -10.30
N PRO A 28 -6.60 -11.32 -9.45
CA PRO A 28 -7.35 -10.92 -8.27
C PRO A 28 -6.51 -10.00 -7.38
N GLY A 29 -7.11 -8.90 -6.93
CA GLY A 29 -6.43 -7.83 -6.21
C GLY A 29 -6.65 -7.89 -4.70
N ILE A 30 -5.60 -7.65 -3.92
CA ILE A 30 -5.67 -7.50 -2.46
C ILE A 30 -5.01 -6.17 -2.08
N VAL A 31 -5.73 -5.36 -1.30
CA VAL A 31 -5.23 -4.09 -0.77
C VAL A 31 -4.96 -4.24 0.72
N PHE A 32 -3.74 -3.94 1.14
CA PHE A 32 -3.33 -3.94 2.54
C PHE A 32 -3.40 -2.52 3.10
N VAL A 33 -4.28 -2.34 4.08
CA VAL A 33 -4.47 -1.10 4.80
C VAL A 33 -4.00 -1.31 6.24
N HIS A 34 -2.93 -0.63 6.63
CA HIS A 34 -2.41 -0.72 8.00
C HIS A 34 -3.23 0.16 8.95
N GLY A 35 -3.18 -0.16 10.25
CA GLY A 35 -3.81 0.65 11.30
C GLY A 35 -3.04 1.93 11.64
N TRP A 36 -3.63 2.74 12.54
CA TRP A 36 -2.98 3.94 13.06
C TRP A 36 -1.64 3.63 13.74
N GLY A 37 -0.64 4.50 13.57
CA GLY A 37 0.73 4.24 14.04
C GLY A 37 1.53 3.17 13.28
N GLY A 38 0.89 2.39 12.40
CA GLY A 38 1.54 1.37 11.58
C GLY A 38 2.22 1.89 10.31
N SER A 39 2.71 0.98 9.49
CA SER A 39 3.20 1.29 8.14
C SER A 39 3.07 0.11 7.20
N GLN A 40 3.12 0.36 5.90
CA GLN A 40 3.06 -0.68 4.87
C GLN A 40 4.10 -1.80 5.06
N ARG A 41 5.21 -1.55 5.78
CA ARG A 41 6.28 -2.53 6.01
C ARG A 41 5.78 -3.76 6.78
N GLN A 42 4.78 -3.61 7.63
CA GLN A 42 4.19 -4.70 8.41
C GLN A 42 3.50 -5.74 7.51
N ASP A 43 3.01 -5.30 6.34
CA ASP A 43 2.19 -6.13 5.46
C ASP A 43 2.94 -6.67 4.25
N ILE A 44 4.11 -6.12 3.90
CA ILE A 44 4.90 -6.56 2.73
C ILE A 44 5.20 -8.07 2.77
N GLY A 45 5.47 -8.63 3.95
CA GLY A 45 5.71 -10.07 4.10
C GLY A 45 4.49 -10.92 3.74
N LYS A 46 3.28 -10.49 4.16
CA LYS A 46 2.01 -11.15 3.83
C LYS A 46 1.68 -10.97 2.34
N ALA A 47 1.84 -9.76 1.81
CA ALA A 47 1.64 -9.46 0.40
C ALA A 47 2.52 -10.32 -0.52
N ARG A 48 3.80 -10.54 -0.16
CA ARG A 48 4.69 -11.44 -0.91
C ARG A 48 4.21 -12.89 -0.94
N ARG A 49 3.62 -13.39 0.15
CA ARG A 49 3.06 -14.75 0.18
C ARG A 49 1.87 -14.87 -0.75
N LEU A 50 0.94 -13.91 -0.69
CA LEU A 50 -0.24 -13.91 -1.57
C LEU A 50 0.12 -13.67 -3.04
N GLN A 51 1.14 -12.87 -3.34
CA GLN A 51 1.64 -12.71 -4.71
C GLN A 51 2.14 -14.01 -5.32
N ARG A 52 2.75 -14.90 -4.53
CA ARG A 52 3.13 -16.26 -5.00
C ARG A 52 1.93 -17.19 -5.20
N LEU A 53 0.76 -16.84 -4.66
CA LEU A 53 -0.49 -17.57 -4.86
C LEU A 53 -1.35 -16.96 -6.00
N GLY A 54 -0.79 -16.04 -6.79
CA GLY A 54 -1.48 -15.47 -7.95
C GLY A 54 -2.22 -14.15 -7.70
N PHE A 55 -2.10 -13.54 -6.52
CA PHE A 55 -2.75 -12.26 -6.24
C PHE A 55 -1.88 -11.04 -6.58
N ALA A 56 -2.48 -10.03 -7.21
CA ALA A 56 -1.89 -8.70 -7.23
C ALA A 56 -2.09 -8.04 -5.85
N CYS A 57 -1.02 -7.60 -5.20
CA CYS A 57 -1.08 -7.01 -3.86
C CYS A 57 -0.60 -5.57 -3.88
N LEU A 58 -1.39 -4.65 -3.32
CA LEU A 58 -1.02 -3.26 -3.10
C LEU A 58 -0.88 -3.00 -1.60
N THR A 59 0.28 -2.51 -1.18
CA THR A 59 0.48 -1.93 0.17
C THR A 59 0.74 -0.43 0.02
N PHE A 60 0.33 0.39 0.99
CA PHE A 60 0.60 1.82 0.96
C PHE A 60 0.63 2.41 2.38
N ASN A 61 1.23 3.59 2.52
CA ASN A 61 1.15 4.32 3.79
C ASN A 61 -0.07 5.24 3.78
N LEU A 62 -0.86 5.22 4.84
CA LEU A 62 -1.97 6.17 5.03
C LEU A 62 -1.48 7.62 5.02
N ARG A 63 -2.40 8.56 4.72
CA ARG A 63 -2.18 10.00 4.92
C ARG A 63 -1.89 10.24 6.40
N GLY A 64 -0.91 11.10 6.72
CA GLY A 64 -0.43 11.30 8.08
C GLY A 64 0.67 10.32 8.51
N HIS A 65 1.10 9.42 7.63
CA HIS A 65 2.18 8.46 7.90
C HIS A 65 3.35 8.60 6.92
N ALA A 66 4.51 8.10 7.35
CA ALA A 66 5.78 8.12 6.61
C ALA A 66 6.07 9.51 6.01
N ARG A 67 6.10 9.64 4.67
CA ARG A 67 6.43 10.91 4.01
C ARG A 67 5.38 12.01 4.22
N THR A 68 4.17 11.67 4.69
CA THR A 68 3.10 12.62 4.99
C THR A 68 2.91 12.84 6.49
N TRP A 69 3.88 12.47 7.34
CA TRP A 69 3.77 12.53 8.81
C TRP A 69 3.36 13.92 9.35
N ARG A 70 3.77 15.00 8.67
CA ARG A 70 3.41 16.37 9.06
C ARG A 70 1.91 16.64 9.02
N GLN A 71 1.14 15.80 8.32
CA GLN A 71 -0.32 15.90 8.23
C GLN A 71 -1.03 15.07 9.30
N ARG A 72 -0.31 14.35 10.16
CA ARG A 72 -0.90 13.39 11.11
C ARG A 72 -2.01 14.04 11.96
N GLN A 73 -1.78 15.25 12.46
CA GLN A 73 -2.77 15.98 13.25
C GLN A 73 -4.05 16.31 12.46
N SER A 74 -3.95 16.65 11.17
CA SER A 74 -5.13 17.00 10.37
C SER A 74 -5.98 15.80 9.94
N VAL A 75 -5.49 14.59 10.16
CA VAL A 75 -6.19 13.33 9.84
C VAL A 75 -6.42 12.44 11.06
N THR A 76 -6.13 12.96 12.26
CA THR A 76 -6.49 12.33 13.53
C THR A 76 -7.82 12.90 13.98
N ARG A 77 -8.77 12.05 14.36
CA ARG A 77 -9.95 12.50 15.10
C ARG A 77 -9.53 12.71 16.55
N SER A 78 -9.62 13.96 17.01
CA SER A 78 -9.54 14.34 18.43
C SER A 78 -10.80 13.98 19.18
#